data_AF-A0A1I3GMH2-F1
#
_entry.id   AF-A0A1I3GMH2-F1
#
_cell.length_a   1.000
_cell.length_b   1.000
_cell.length_c   1.000
_cell.angle_alpha   90.00
_cell.angle_beta   90.00
_cell.angle_gamma   90.00
#
_symmetry.space_group_name_H-M   'P 1'
#
loop_
_entity.id
_entity.type
_entity.pdbx_description
1 polymer ?
#
loop_
_entity_poly.entity_id
_entity_poly.type
_entity_poly.pdbx_seq_one_letter_code
_entity_poly.pdbx_strand_id
1 'polypeptide(L)'
;MPSSHMPVRIDLKYKADPKCVMRFVAVLNQDGRLQTDEMYGYANERSDPNEPLTLYPLILKDVSEEYRQYQAEWGYGDSTETVIDFLDRPLAEGQEVERVDLSEGIEERSVYIITSIAPWSGA
;
A
#
# COMPACT_ATOMS: atom_id res chain seq x y z
N MET A 1 -19.62 -21.20 -10.17
CA MET A 1 -19.40 -20.76 -8.77
C MET A 1 -19.19 -19.24 -8.83
N PRO A 2 -19.91 -18.41 -8.07
CA PRO A 2 -19.52 -17.00 -7.99
C PRO A 2 -18.12 -16.92 -7.36
N SER A 3 -17.19 -16.27 -8.05
CA SER A 3 -15.84 -15.99 -7.55
C SER A 3 -15.98 -15.09 -6.31
N SER A 4 -15.71 -15.63 -5.13
CA SER A 4 -15.79 -14.87 -3.89
C SER A 4 -14.56 -13.96 -3.79
N HIS A 5 -14.74 -12.73 -4.25
CA HIS A 5 -13.80 -11.64 -4.01
C HIS A 5 -14.06 -11.08 -2.61
N MET A 6 -13.02 -10.97 -1.79
CA MET A 6 -13.15 -10.45 -0.42
C MET A 6 -12.51 -9.07 -0.33
N PRO A 7 -13.28 -8.00 -0.07
CA PRO A 7 -12.71 -6.71 0.25
C PRO A 7 -12.06 -6.78 1.63
N VAL A 8 -10.83 -6.30 1.73
CA VAL A 8 -10.04 -6.30 2.97
C VAL A 8 -9.43 -4.93 3.21
N ARG A 9 -9.26 -4.61 4.48
CA ARG A 9 -8.39 -3.53 4.95
C ARG A 9 -7.02 -4.13 5.27
N ILE A 10 -5.98 -3.54 4.70
CA ILE A 10 -4.57 -3.92 4.91
C ILE A 10 -3.91 -2.78 5.69
N ASP A 11 -3.35 -3.10 6.85
CA ASP A 11 -2.65 -2.15 7.72
C ASP A 11 -1.15 -2.42 7.66
N LEU A 12 -0.36 -1.40 7.29
CA LEU A 12 1.10 -1.50 7.19
C LEU A 12 1.79 -0.53 8.13
N LYS A 13 2.98 -0.92 8.61
CA LYS A 13 3.87 -0.06 9.39
C LYS A 13 5.24 0.02 8.77
N TYR A 14 5.81 1.21 8.73
CA TYR A 14 7.19 1.40 8.28
C TYR A 14 8.16 0.76 9.28
N LYS A 15 9.12 -0.02 8.77
CA LYS A 15 10.04 -0.81 9.59
C LYS A 15 11.00 0.06 10.41
N ALA A 16 11.45 1.19 9.88
CA ALA A 16 12.41 2.07 10.56
C ALA A 16 11.73 3.07 11.53
N ASP A 17 10.48 3.48 11.26
CA ASP A 17 9.67 4.27 12.19
C ASP A 17 8.23 3.74 12.25
N PRO A 18 7.89 2.89 13.25
CA PRO A 18 6.56 2.29 13.36
C PRO A 18 5.40 3.26 13.61
N LYS A 19 5.69 4.55 13.82
CA LYS A 19 4.67 5.60 13.86
C LYS A 19 4.18 5.98 12.46
N CYS A 20 5.02 5.78 11.45
CA CYS A 20 4.65 5.92 10.05
C CYS A 20 3.86 4.69 9.60
N VAL A 21 2.64 4.91 9.10
CA VAL A 21 1.71 3.84 8.76
C VAL A 21 1.06 4.08 7.41
N MET A 22 0.69 2.99 6.74
CA MET A 22 -0.18 3.03 5.57
C MET A 22 -1.38 2.13 5.80
N ARG A 23 -2.52 2.50 5.23
CA ARG A 23 -3.72 1.68 5.22
C ARG A 23 -4.34 1.69 3.84
N PHE A 24 -4.68 0.50 3.35
CA PHE A 24 -5.35 0.32 2.07
C PHE A 24 -6.62 -0.50 2.22
N VAL A 25 -7.58 -0.25 1.34
CA VAL A 25 -8.68 -1.17 1.06
C VAL A 25 -8.43 -1.79 -0.31
N ALA A 26 -8.39 -3.12 -0.34
CA ALA A 26 -8.10 -3.91 -1.54
C ALA A 26 -9.08 -5.07 -1.66
N VAL A 27 -9.06 -5.75 -2.80
CA VAL A 27 -9.82 -6.99 -3.04
C VAL A 27 -8.86 -8.15 -3.16
N LEU A 28 -9.16 -9.24 -2.46
CA LEU A 28 -8.45 -10.51 -2.59
C LEU A 28 -9.25 -11.51 -3.42
N ASN A 29 -8.54 -12.30 -4.23
CA ASN A 29 -9.10 -13.49 -4.86
C ASN A 29 -9.21 -14.66 -3.87
N GLN A 30 -9.66 -15.81 -4.36
CA GLN A 30 -9.91 -17.00 -3.53
C GLN A 30 -8.63 -17.60 -2.93
N ASP A 31 -7.47 -17.34 -3.54
CA ASP A 31 -6.16 -17.78 -3.05
C ASP A 31 -5.56 -16.79 -2.05
N GLY A 32 -6.24 -15.67 -1.75
CA GLY A 32 -5.76 -14.63 -0.85
C GLY A 32 -4.75 -13.66 -1.48
N ARG A 33 -4.62 -13.68 -2.81
CA ARG A 33 -3.77 -12.75 -3.58
C ARG A 33 -4.56 -11.49 -3.93
N LEU A 34 -3.84 -10.38 -4.12
CA LEU A 34 -4.43 -9.13 -4.60
C LEU A 34 -5.07 -9.32 -5.98
N GLN A 35 -6.23 -8.69 -6.17
CA GLN A 35 -7.03 -8.78 -7.39
C GLN A 35 -7.83 -7.48 -7.58
N THR A 36 -7.15 -6.35 -7.54
CA THR A 36 -7.77 -5.03 -7.70
C THR A 36 -6.86 -4.13 -8.51
N ASP A 37 -7.40 -3.47 -9.53
CA ASP A 37 -6.64 -2.50 -10.33
C ASP A 37 -6.36 -1.22 -9.54
N GLU A 38 -7.21 -0.91 -8.56
CA GLU A 38 -7.13 0.29 -7.75
C GLU A 38 -7.30 -0.04 -6.26
N MET A 39 -6.49 0.57 -5.39
CA MET A 39 -6.69 0.57 -3.94
C MET A 39 -6.83 1.99 -3.41
N TYR A 40 -7.72 2.15 -2.43
CA TYR A 40 -7.91 3.42 -1.74
C TYR A 40 -7.29 3.37 -0.36
N GLY A 41 -6.64 4.45 0.04
CA GLY A 41 -5.99 4.46 1.33
C GLY A 41 -5.49 5.81 1.81
N TYR A 42 -4.67 5.73 2.84
CA TYR A 42 -3.89 6.86 3.32
C TYR A 42 -2.53 6.38 3.82
N ALA A 43 -1.58 7.31 3.83
CA ALA A 43 -0.33 7.21 4.56
C ALA A 43 -0.32 8.28 5.65
N ASN A 44 0.16 7.94 6.83
CA ASN A 44 0.41 8.91 7.89
C ASN A 44 1.91 8.88 8.19
N GLU A 45 2.63 9.88 7.69
CA GLU A 45 4.08 9.83 7.51
C GLU A 45 4.75 11.16 7.84
N ARG A 46 6.08 11.14 7.92
CA ARG A 46 6.94 12.30 8.12
C ARG A 46 8.30 12.03 7.48
N SER A 47 8.96 13.08 6.99
CA SER A 47 10.26 12.96 6.35
C SER A 47 11.41 12.96 7.38
N ASP A 48 11.23 13.70 8.48
CA ASP A 48 12.18 13.74 9.60
C ASP A 48 11.52 13.33 10.94
N PRO A 49 12.24 12.65 11.85
CA PRO A 49 11.72 12.30 13.18
C PRO A 49 11.27 13.48 14.05
N ASN A 50 11.70 14.70 13.75
CA ASN A 50 11.32 15.93 14.43
C ASN A 50 10.11 16.62 13.77
N GLU A 51 9.68 16.18 12.60
CA GLU A 51 8.49 16.68 11.93
C GLU A 51 7.21 16.02 12.46
N PRO A 52 6.07 16.73 12.38
CA PRO A 52 4.78 16.15 12.69
C PRO A 52 4.41 15.08 11.66
N LEU A 53 3.68 14.06 12.11
CA LEU A 53 3.03 13.12 11.21
C LEU A 53 1.95 13.86 10.41
N THR A 54 1.97 13.67 9.10
CA THR A 54 1.04 14.24 8.14
C THR A 54 0.27 13.12 7.46
N LEU A 55 -1.05 13.30 7.37
CA LEU A 55 -1.94 12.36 6.71
C LEU A 55 -2.07 12.71 5.22
N TYR A 56 -1.71 11.76 4.37
CA TYR A 56 -1.81 11.85 2.92
C TYR A 56 -2.84 10.85 2.42
N PRO A 57 -3.99 11.28 1.87
CA PRO A 57 -4.86 10.38 1.13
C PRO A 57 -4.15 9.95 -0.17
N LEU A 58 -4.30 8.69 -0.54
CA LEU A 58 -3.69 8.19 -1.77
C LEU A 58 -4.55 7.13 -2.46
N ILE A 59 -4.35 7.04 -3.77
CA ILE A 59 -4.87 5.97 -4.63
C ILE A 59 -3.66 5.17 -5.13
N LEU A 60 -3.75 3.86 -5.10
CA LEU A 60 -2.75 2.96 -5.69
C LEU A 60 -3.32 2.36 -6.96
N LYS A 61 -2.63 2.51 -8.10
CA LYS A 61 -3.04 1.92 -9.39
C LYS A 61 -2.06 0.85 -9.84
N ASP A 62 -2.55 -0.33 -10.21
CA ASP A 62 -1.70 -1.39 -10.73
C ASP A 62 -1.02 -0.92 -12.03
N VAL A 63 0.30 -1.07 -12.08
CA VAL A 63 1.13 -0.76 -13.25
C VAL A 63 1.83 -2.01 -13.80
N SER A 64 1.68 -3.14 -13.10
CA SER A 64 2.26 -4.43 -13.51
C SER A 64 1.32 -5.28 -14.36
N GLU A 65 0.01 -4.99 -14.36
CA GLU A 65 -1.05 -5.86 -14.90
C GLU A 65 -1.11 -7.25 -14.23
N GLU A 66 -0.37 -7.42 -13.13
CA GLU A 66 -0.22 -8.65 -12.35
C GLU A 66 -0.67 -8.46 -10.90
N TYR A 67 -1.29 -7.32 -10.56
CA TYR A 67 -1.76 -6.96 -9.22
C TYR A 67 -0.65 -6.95 -8.16
N ARG A 68 0.56 -6.57 -8.57
CA ARG A 68 1.77 -6.65 -7.75
C ARG A 68 2.35 -5.28 -7.44
N GLN A 69 2.60 -4.48 -8.48
CA GLN A 69 3.23 -3.18 -8.38
C GLN A 69 2.19 -2.10 -8.60
N TYR A 70 2.06 -1.21 -7.62
CA TYR A 70 1.06 -0.15 -7.66
C TYR A 70 1.72 1.21 -7.59
N GLN A 71 1.46 2.06 -8.57
CA GLN A 71 1.88 3.45 -8.53
C GLN A 71 0.97 4.24 -7.61
N ALA A 72 1.55 5.04 -6.72
CA ALA A 72 0.81 5.92 -5.84
C ALA A 72 0.47 7.24 -6.54
N GLU A 73 -0.81 7.59 -6.50
CA GLU A 73 -1.31 8.92 -6.78
C GLU A 73 -1.66 9.58 -5.44
N TRP A 74 -0.82 10.52 -5.03
CA TRP A 74 -1.11 11.40 -3.91
C TRP A 74 -2.01 12.51 -4.46
N GLY A 75 -3.07 12.89 -3.75
CA GLY A 75 -4.04 13.87 -4.26
C GLY A 75 -3.41 15.17 -4.80
N TYR A 76 -4.19 15.99 -5.49
CA TYR A 76 -3.75 17.27 -6.08
C TYR A 76 -2.86 17.18 -7.34
N GLY A 77 -2.89 16.05 -8.05
CA GLY A 77 -2.16 15.89 -9.32
C GLY A 77 -0.66 15.68 -9.14
N ASP A 78 -0.26 15.25 -7.94
CA ASP A 78 1.11 14.90 -7.62
C ASP A 78 1.39 13.48 -8.14
N SER A 79 1.99 13.41 -9.32
CA SER A 79 2.51 12.16 -9.87
C SER A 79 3.91 11.93 -9.32
N THR A 80 4.05 11.71 -8.01
CA THR A 80 5.32 11.16 -7.53
C THR A 80 5.52 9.81 -8.22
N GLU A 81 6.74 9.54 -8.66
CA GLU A 81 7.15 8.24 -9.18
C GLU A 81 7.32 7.23 -8.01
N THR A 82 6.32 7.12 -7.15
CA THR A 82 6.30 6.20 -6.01
C THR A 82 5.57 4.92 -6.41
N VAL A 83 6.23 3.78 -6.24
CA VAL A 83 5.67 2.44 -6.47
C VAL A 83 5.65 1.67 -5.15
N ILE A 84 4.53 1.01 -4.88
CA ILE A 84 4.36 0.04 -3.79
C ILE A 84 4.39 -1.36 -4.40
N ASP A 85 5.41 -2.15 -4.07
CA ASP A 85 5.62 -3.52 -4.58
C ASP A 85 5.25 -4.55 -3.50
N PHE A 86 4.19 -5.31 -3.77
CA PHE A 86 3.78 -6.47 -2.99
C PHE A 86 4.46 -7.74 -3.52
N LEU A 87 4.59 -8.75 -2.67
CA LEU A 87 5.10 -10.05 -3.12
C LEU A 87 4.04 -10.80 -3.93
N ASP A 88 4.46 -11.49 -4.99
CA ASP A 88 3.60 -12.33 -5.84
C ASP A 88 3.16 -13.64 -5.12
N ARG A 89 2.41 -13.49 -4.04
CA ARG A 89 1.90 -14.57 -3.18
C ARG A 89 0.70 -14.11 -2.36
N PRO A 90 -0.05 -15.04 -1.73
CA PRO A 90 -1.14 -14.67 -0.82
C PRO A 90 -0.66 -13.70 0.27
N LEU A 91 -1.47 -12.69 0.58
CA LEU A 91 -1.14 -11.73 1.63
C LEU A 91 -1.13 -12.40 3.00
N ALA A 92 -0.17 -12.03 3.83
CA ALA A 92 -0.07 -12.48 5.21
C ALA A 92 0.52 -11.39 6.10
N GLU A 93 0.11 -11.39 7.37
CA GLU A 93 0.76 -10.57 8.40
C GLU A 93 2.25 -10.94 8.53
N GLY A 94 3.08 -9.94 8.80
CA GLY A 94 4.54 -10.07 8.85
C GLY A 94 5.24 -10.02 7.50
N GLN A 95 4.50 -10.00 6.38
CA GLN A 95 5.11 -9.82 5.06
C GLN A 95 5.64 -8.41 4.88
N GLU A 96 6.81 -8.32 4.24
CA GLU A 96 7.41 -7.06 3.82
C GLU A 96 6.78 -6.58 2.50
N VAL A 97 6.56 -5.28 2.40
CA VAL A 97 6.08 -4.56 1.24
C VAL A 97 7.07 -3.42 0.99
N GLU A 98 7.54 -3.30 -0.24
CA GLU A 98 8.53 -2.28 -0.59
C GLU A 98 7.84 -1.05 -1.16
N ARG A 99 8.26 0.13 -0.69
CA ARG A 99 7.99 1.41 -1.34
C ARG A 99 9.27 1.87 -2.03
N VAL A 100 9.17 2.17 -3.31
CA VAL A 100 10.24 2.74 -4.12
C VAL A 100 9.82 4.14 -4.53
N ASP A 101 10.60 5.15 -4.18
CA ASP A 101 10.37 6.54 -4.58
C ASP A 101 11.46 6.97 -5.57
N LEU A 102 11.06 7.52 -6.72
CA LEU A 102 11.98 8.00 -7.76
C LEU A 102 11.92 9.53 -7.95
N SER A 103 11.13 10.26 -7.16
CA SER A 103 10.83 11.69 -7.35
C SER A 103 12.04 12.62 -7.42
N GLU A 104 13.15 12.28 -6.73
CA GLU A 104 14.38 13.07 -6.70
C GLU A 104 15.47 12.56 -7.67
N GLY A 105 15.12 11.67 -8.60
CA GLY A 105 16.06 11.04 -9.54
C GLY A 105 17.06 10.07 -8.88
N ILE A 106 16.93 9.85 -7.57
CA ILE A 106 17.60 8.82 -6.79
C ILE A 106 16.52 7.88 -6.29
N GLU A 107 16.74 6.58 -6.50
CA GLU A 107 15.84 5.55 -6.03
C GLU A 107 15.95 5.39 -4.51
N GLU A 108 14.90 5.78 -3.80
CA GLU A 108 14.78 5.59 -2.35
C GLU A 108 13.87 4.40 -2.04
N ARG A 109 14.37 3.47 -1.22
CA ARG A 109 13.65 2.26 -0.83
C ARG A 109 13.28 2.29 0.64
N SER A 110 12.00 2.06 0.92
CA SER A 110 11.43 1.93 2.26
C SER A 110 10.68 0.62 2.41
N VAL A 111 10.89 -0.06 3.55
CA VAL A 111 10.25 -1.36 3.81
C VAL A 111 9.14 -1.20 4.85
N TYR A 112 7.93 -1.60 4.48
CA TYR A 112 6.76 -1.67 5.34
C TYR A 112 6.44 -3.13 5.68
N ILE A 113 5.80 -3.36 6.81
CA ILE A 113 5.36 -4.67 7.26
C ILE A 113 3.83 -4.68 7.32
N ILE A 114 3.19 -5.68 6.72
CA ILE A 114 1.76 -5.93 6.92
C ILE A 114 1.53 -6.34 8.37
N THR A 115 0.75 -5.56 9.10
CA THR A 115 0.44 -5.77 10.51
C THR A 115 -0.98 -6.24 10.77
N SER A 116 -1.89 -6.04 9.82
CA SER A 116 -3.24 -6.59 9.91
C SER A 116 -3.87 -6.71 8.52
N ILE A 117 -4.66 -7.77 8.34
CA ILE A 117 -5.56 -7.96 7.20
C ILE A 117 -6.94 -8.30 7.76
N ALA A 118 -7.92 -7.42 7.57
CA ALA A 118 -9.26 -7.57 8.13
C ALA A 118 -10.34 -7.42 7.06
N PRO A 119 -11.46 -8.17 7.12
CA PRO A 119 -12.58 -7.95 6.21
C PRO A 119 -13.05 -6.49 6.24
N TRP A 120 -13.31 -5.92 5.06
CA TRP A 120 -13.84 -4.57 4.93
C TRP A 120 -15.34 -4.60 4.67
N SER A 121 -16.13 -4.08 5.60
CA SER A 121 -17.60 -4.08 5.50
C SER A 121 -18.18 -2.77 4.93
N GLY A 122 -17.33 -1.82 4.53
CA GLY A 122 -17.74 -0.45 4.27
C GLY A 122 -18.00 0.32 5.56
N ALA A 123 -17.59 1.57 5.60
CA ALA A 123 -17.94 2.56 6.61
C ALA A 123 -18.25 3.88 5.90
#